data_AF-A0A1I1JG21-F1
#
_entry.id   AF-A0A1I1JG21-F1
#
_cell.length_a   1.000
_cell.length_b   1.000
_cell.length_c   1.000
_cell.angle_alpha   90.00
_cell.angle_beta   90.00
_cell.angle_gamma   90.00
#
_symmetry.space_group_name_H-M   'P 1'
#
loop_
_entity.id
_entity.type
_entity.pdbx_description
1 polymer ?
#
loop_
_entity_poly.entity_id
_entity_poly.type
_entity_poly.pdbx_seq_one_letter_code
_entity_poly.pdbx_strand_id
1 'polypeptide(L)'
;MCESERFSENMIVSEIDLEYLEAERRRMTTYEADSSVKYTRVVFSLNKEHAELTRYIDPNPFVPALGQERDMRCNEILTIQAMGLRKRLDHIGCKTAVIGISGGLDSTLAFLVIAKAFDYLTFNRNGIIAVTMPGFGTTDRTYENAVRLIKEIGASFREVNISKAVKQHFADIQGVCETLSGALIWQK
;
A
#
# COMPACT_ATOMS: atom_id res chain seq x y z
N MET A 1 26.12 -5.86 8.90
CA MET A 1 26.26 -6.34 7.49
C MET A 1 27.13 -7.60 7.41
N CYS A 2 27.97 -7.86 8.40
CA CYS A 2 28.77 -9.08 8.52
C CYS A 2 29.26 -9.19 9.98
N GLU A 3 29.55 -10.40 10.43
CA GLU A 3 30.13 -10.67 11.75
C GLU A 3 31.14 -11.81 11.61
N SER A 4 32.14 -11.85 12.49
CA SER A 4 33.12 -12.94 12.55
C SER A 4 32.93 -13.79 13.81
N GLU A 5 33.45 -15.02 13.75
CA GLU A 5 33.46 -15.91 14.90
C GLU A 5 34.35 -15.36 16.03
N ARG A 6 33.88 -15.52 17.27
CA ARG A 6 34.65 -15.10 18.44
C ARG A 6 35.91 -15.96 18.57
N PHE A 7 37.01 -15.33 18.96
CA PHE A 7 38.31 -15.99 19.18
C PHE A 7 38.91 -16.63 17.92
N SER A 8 38.70 -16.00 16.76
CA SER A 8 39.27 -16.42 15.46
C SER A 8 40.07 -15.27 14.81
N GLU A 9 41.11 -15.61 14.03
CA GLU A 9 41.88 -14.66 13.23
C GLU A 9 41.27 -14.52 11.83
N ASN A 10 40.15 -13.79 11.74
CA ASN A 10 39.39 -13.65 10.49
C ASN A 10 39.35 -12.19 9.99
N MET A 11 39.46 -12.00 8.67
CA MET A 11 39.21 -10.72 7.99
C MET A 11 37.74 -10.62 7.61
N ILE A 12 37.13 -9.47 7.90
CA ILE A 12 35.76 -9.17 7.52
C ILE A 12 35.77 -8.20 6.34
N VAL A 13 35.11 -8.57 5.26
CA VAL A 13 34.93 -7.73 4.07
C VAL A 13 33.44 -7.56 3.81
N SER A 14 33.00 -6.33 3.55
CA SER A 14 31.61 -6.00 3.22
C SER A 14 31.55 -4.68 2.45
N GLU A 15 30.47 -4.44 1.71
CA GLU A 15 30.27 -3.26 0.89
C GLU A 15 29.32 -2.28 1.59
N ILE A 16 29.69 -1.00 1.68
CA ILE A 16 28.87 0.03 2.30
C ILE A 16 28.21 0.89 1.22
N ASP A 17 26.90 1.09 1.35
CA ASP A 17 26.16 2.00 0.48
C ASP A 17 26.36 3.46 0.93
N LEU A 18 27.32 4.13 0.31
CA LEU A 18 27.64 5.54 0.60
C LEU A 18 26.52 6.49 0.16
N GLU A 19 25.76 6.13 -0.89
CA GLU A 19 24.66 6.96 -1.40
C GLU A 19 23.48 6.93 -0.43
N TYR A 20 23.16 5.75 0.14
CA TYR A 20 22.17 5.62 1.20
C TYR A 20 22.54 6.47 2.42
N LEU A 21 23.81 6.44 2.86
CA LEU A 21 24.27 7.25 4.00
C LEU A 21 24.16 8.75 3.73
N GLU A 22 24.51 9.19 2.53
CA GLU A 22 24.38 10.59 2.13
C GLU A 22 22.91 11.02 2.09
N ALA A 23 22.04 10.20 1.49
CA ALA A 23 20.60 10.45 1.41
C ALA A 23 19.96 10.55 2.80
N GLU A 24 20.28 9.62 3.71
CA GLU A 24 19.76 9.64 5.08
C GLU A 24 20.24 10.87 5.87
N ARG A 25 21.52 11.25 5.74
CA ARG A 25 22.06 12.47 6.37
C ARG A 25 21.40 13.73 5.85
N ARG A 26 21.11 13.80 4.55
CA ARG A 26 20.38 14.94 3.96
C ARG A 26 18.91 14.98 4.41
N ARG A 27 18.28 13.82 4.57
CA ARG A 27 16.88 13.70 5.00
C ARG A 27 16.68 14.06 6.47
N MET A 28 17.64 13.70 7.32
CA MET A 28 17.56 13.89 8.77
C MET A 28 17.90 15.32 9.17
N THR A 29 16.87 16.14 9.45
CA THR A 29 17.05 17.56 9.83
C THR A 29 17.71 17.75 11.20
N THR A 30 17.69 16.73 12.06
CA THR A 30 18.36 16.72 13.37
C THR A 30 19.81 16.23 13.30
N TYR A 31 20.31 15.86 12.11
CA TYR A 31 21.70 15.46 11.96
C TYR A 31 22.59 16.70 11.97
N GLU A 32 23.29 16.92 13.07
CA GLU A 32 24.27 17.99 13.18
C GLU A 32 25.65 17.47 12.77
N ALA A 33 26.12 17.89 11.61
CA ALA A 33 27.54 17.79 11.29
C ALA A 33 28.26 18.85 12.13
N ASP A 34 28.89 18.44 13.23
CA ASP A 34 29.63 19.35 14.11
C ASP A 34 30.77 20.03 13.34
N SER A 35 30.53 21.29 12.97
CA SER A 35 31.46 22.12 12.22
C SER A 35 32.59 22.69 13.08
N SER A 36 32.51 22.53 14.41
CA SER A 36 33.52 23.00 15.35
C SER A 36 34.73 22.05 15.43
N VAL A 37 34.56 20.79 15.04
CA VAL A 37 35.63 19.79 15.03
C VAL A 37 36.50 19.97 13.79
N LYS A 38 37.75 20.39 14.02
CA LYS A 38 38.76 20.54 12.95
C LYS A 38 39.42 19.20 12.67
N TYR A 39 38.98 18.52 11.62
CA TYR A 39 39.65 17.32 11.11
C TYR A 39 40.79 17.68 10.15
N THR A 40 41.93 17.00 10.27
CA THR A 40 42.94 16.99 9.20
C THR A 40 42.42 16.15 8.04
N ARG A 41 42.23 16.77 6.87
CA ARG A 41 41.76 16.07 5.66
C ARG A 41 42.96 15.66 4.80
N VAL A 42 43.13 14.35 4.61
CA VAL A 42 44.12 13.79 3.69
C VAL A 42 43.38 13.34 2.43
N VAL A 43 43.69 13.96 1.30
CA VAL A 43 43.05 13.65 0.01
C VAL A 43 43.82 12.52 -0.65
N PHE A 44 43.07 11.52 -1.14
CA PHE A 44 43.60 10.44 -1.95
C PHE A 44 42.60 10.10 -3.07
N SER A 45 43.07 9.41 -4.10
CA SER A 45 42.26 8.94 -5.21
C SER A 45 42.13 7.43 -5.16
N LEU A 46 40.93 6.92 -5.42
CA LEU A 46 40.64 5.50 -5.55
C LEU A 46 39.97 5.27 -6.91
N ASN A 47 40.44 4.27 -7.66
CA ASN A 47 39.79 3.88 -8.91
C ASN A 47 38.47 3.17 -8.59
N LYS A 48 37.39 3.56 -9.30
CA LYS A 48 36.12 2.84 -9.20
C LYS A 48 36.21 1.57 -10.03
N GLU A 49 36.06 0.43 -9.38
CA GLU A 49 36.03 -0.88 -10.02
C GLU A 49 34.67 -1.53 -9.78
N HIS A 50 34.29 -2.48 -10.65
CA HIS A 50 33.08 -3.26 -10.45
C HIS A 50 33.28 -4.18 -9.25
N ALA A 51 32.42 -4.04 -8.24
CA ALA A 51 32.39 -4.93 -7.08
C ALA A 51 31.12 -5.78 -7.14
N GLU A 52 31.29 -7.10 -7.02
CA GLU A 52 30.15 -7.99 -6.81
C GLU A 52 29.66 -7.86 -5.37
N LEU A 53 28.35 -7.77 -5.18
CA LEU A 53 27.78 -7.70 -3.84
C LEU A 53 27.82 -9.09 -3.19
N THR A 54 28.49 -9.19 -2.06
CA THR A 54 28.54 -10.43 -1.28
C THR A 54 27.24 -10.71 -0.51
N ARG A 55 26.32 -9.75 -0.45
CA ARG A 55 25.03 -9.87 0.27
C ARG A 55 23.84 -10.00 -0.67
N TYR A 56 22.82 -10.70 -0.19
CA TYR A 56 21.50 -10.70 -0.82
C TYR A 56 20.78 -9.36 -0.60
N ILE A 57 20.21 -8.82 -1.67
CA ILE A 57 19.33 -7.65 -1.64
C ILE A 57 17.90 -8.11 -1.91
N ASP A 58 17.01 -7.92 -0.94
CA ASP A 58 15.61 -8.28 -1.09
C ASP A 58 14.92 -7.35 -2.11
N PRO A 59 14.33 -7.88 -3.20
CA PRO A 59 13.58 -7.07 -4.15
C PRO A 59 12.27 -6.52 -3.57
N ASN A 60 11.82 -7.00 -2.41
CA ASN A 60 10.59 -6.61 -1.73
C ASN A 60 10.87 -5.89 -0.38
N PRO A 61 11.42 -4.66 -0.40
CA PRO A 61 11.84 -3.96 0.81
C PRO A 61 10.70 -3.66 1.81
N PHE A 62 9.44 -3.73 1.37
CA PHE A 62 8.26 -3.47 2.19
C PHE A 62 7.54 -4.74 2.68
N VAL A 63 7.99 -5.92 2.26
CA VAL A 63 7.36 -7.21 2.62
C VAL A 63 8.40 -8.11 3.27
N PRO A 64 8.39 -8.26 4.61
CA PRO A 64 9.35 -9.10 5.30
C PRO A 64 9.32 -10.55 4.80
N ALA A 65 10.50 -11.15 4.65
CA ALA A 65 10.64 -12.54 4.22
C ALA A 65 10.14 -13.55 5.29
N LEU A 66 10.31 -13.22 6.58
CA LEU A 66 9.89 -14.06 7.70
C LEU A 66 8.38 -13.94 7.96
N GLY A 67 7.67 -15.07 8.00
CA GLY A 67 6.21 -15.09 8.15
C GLY A 67 5.69 -14.38 9.41
N GLN A 68 6.34 -14.60 10.56
CA GLN A 68 5.94 -13.98 11.83
C GLN A 68 6.11 -12.45 11.80
N GLU A 69 7.21 -11.96 11.22
CA GLU A 69 7.45 -10.52 11.06
C GLU A 69 6.44 -9.89 10.10
N ARG A 70 6.14 -10.60 9.00
CA ARG A 70 5.14 -10.17 8.03
C ARG A 70 3.76 -10.03 8.66
N ASP A 71 3.33 -10.99 9.48
CA ASP A 71 2.03 -10.93 10.16
C ASP A 71 1.96 -9.73 11.14
N MET A 72 3.04 -9.51 11.90
CA MET A 72 3.16 -8.36 12.79
C MET A 72 3.07 -7.03 12.03
N ARG A 73 3.84 -6.88 10.95
CA ARG A 73 3.83 -5.69 10.08
C ARG A 73 2.48 -5.46 9.43
N CYS A 74 1.84 -6.50 8.90
CA CYS A 74 0.51 -6.40 8.30
C CYS A 74 -0.53 -5.91 9.32
N ASN A 75 -0.50 -6.45 10.54
CA ASN A 75 -1.41 -5.99 11.60
C ASN A 75 -1.12 -4.54 12.02
N GLU A 76 0.15 -4.15 12.10
CA GLU A 76 0.57 -2.77 12.39
C GLU A 76 0.03 -1.80 11.33
N ILE A 77 0.27 -2.09 10.04
CA ILE A 77 -0.19 -1.26 8.91
C ILE A 77 -1.71 -1.10 8.94
N LEU A 78 -2.45 -2.21 9.08
CA LEU A 78 -3.90 -2.19 9.14
C LEU A 78 -4.40 -1.35 10.33
N THR A 79 -3.73 -1.45 11.47
CA THR A 79 -4.08 -0.72 12.69
C THR A 79 -3.81 0.78 12.54
N ILE A 80 -2.68 1.17 11.94
CA ILE A 80 -2.37 2.58 11.65
C ILE A 80 -3.45 3.20 10.75
N GLN A 81 -3.82 2.49 9.66
CA GLN A 81 -4.87 2.95 8.75
C GLN A 81 -6.23 3.11 9.45
N ALA A 82 -6.61 2.10 10.25
CA ALA A 82 -7.86 2.13 11.00
C ALA A 82 -7.88 3.25 12.04
N MET A 83 -6.78 3.48 12.76
CA MET A 83 -6.67 4.55 13.77
C MET A 83 -6.70 5.94 13.14
N GLY A 84 -6.08 6.12 11.98
CA GLY A 84 -6.17 7.37 11.22
C GLY A 84 -7.60 7.68 10.80
N LEU A 85 -8.30 6.70 10.23
CA LEU A 85 -9.71 6.85 9.85
C LEU A 85 -10.61 7.07 11.07
N ARG A 86 -10.39 6.33 12.15
CA ARG A 86 -11.10 6.49 13.44
C ARG A 86 -11.04 7.93 13.91
N LYS A 87 -9.85 8.53 13.93
CA LYS A 87 -9.65 9.91 14.35
C LYS A 87 -10.41 10.90 13.47
N ARG A 88 -10.44 10.65 12.15
CA ARG A 88 -11.20 11.49 11.22
C ARG A 88 -12.70 11.40 11.46
N LEU A 89 -13.26 10.20 11.58
CA LEU A 89 -14.70 9.97 11.81
C LEU A 89 -15.18 10.61 13.11
N ASP A 90 -14.41 10.42 14.19
CA ASP A 90 -14.66 11.02 15.50
C ASP A 90 -14.66 12.56 15.43
N HIS A 91 -13.65 13.15 14.77
CA HIS A 91 -13.52 14.59 14.66
C HIS A 91 -14.65 15.26 13.87
N ILE A 92 -15.17 14.61 12.82
CA ILE A 92 -16.27 15.15 12.00
C ILE A 92 -17.65 14.76 12.53
N GLY A 93 -17.73 13.93 13.58
CA GLY A 93 -18.99 13.45 14.16
C GLY A 93 -19.82 12.56 13.23
N CYS A 94 -19.22 11.97 12.19
CA CYS A 94 -19.94 11.16 11.20
C CYS A 94 -20.03 9.70 11.65
N LYS A 95 -21.24 9.13 11.63
CA LYS A 95 -21.51 7.72 11.97
C LYS A 95 -21.72 6.83 10.75
N THR A 96 -21.45 7.36 9.56
CA THR A 96 -21.69 6.69 8.28
C THR A 96 -20.47 6.81 7.39
N ALA A 97 -20.10 5.72 6.72
CA ALA A 97 -19.03 5.70 5.73
C ALA A 97 -19.57 5.10 4.44
N VAL A 98 -19.26 5.71 3.30
CA VAL A 98 -19.65 5.21 1.98
C VAL A 98 -18.38 4.75 1.25
N ILE A 99 -18.38 3.55 0.69
CA ILE A 99 -17.24 3.02 -0.05
C ILE A 99 -17.71 2.26 -1.29
N GLY A 100 -17.07 2.53 -2.42
CA GLY A 100 -17.20 1.71 -3.62
C GLY A 100 -16.32 0.46 -3.49
N ILE A 101 -16.90 -0.73 -3.63
CA ILE A 101 -16.17 -2.00 -3.56
C ILE A 101 -16.27 -2.76 -4.87
N SER A 102 -15.12 -3.06 -5.47
CA SER A 102 -15.03 -3.72 -6.77
C SER A 102 -14.65 -5.20 -6.67
N GLY A 103 -14.19 -5.64 -5.50
CA GLY A 103 -13.59 -6.97 -5.29
C GLY A 103 -12.10 -7.02 -5.59
N GLY A 104 -11.48 -5.88 -5.94
CA GLY A 104 -10.03 -5.74 -6.02
C GLY A 104 -9.37 -5.58 -4.64
N LEU A 105 -8.05 -5.79 -4.58
CA LEU A 105 -7.26 -5.74 -3.34
C LEU A 105 -7.42 -4.41 -2.60
N ASP A 106 -7.29 -3.27 -3.29
CA ASP A 106 -7.30 -1.96 -2.64
C ASP A 106 -8.66 -1.63 -2.02
N SER A 107 -9.75 -1.81 -2.77
CA SER A 107 -11.11 -1.56 -2.27
C SER A 107 -11.49 -2.50 -1.12
N THR A 108 -10.95 -3.74 -1.15
CA THR A 108 -11.14 -4.73 -0.09
C THR A 108 -10.39 -4.34 1.18
N LEU A 109 -9.12 -3.92 1.06
CA LEU A 109 -8.34 -3.44 2.19
C LEU A 109 -8.98 -2.19 2.81
N ALA A 110 -9.38 -1.22 1.99
CA ALA A 110 -10.08 -0.03 2.46
C ALA A 110 -11.37 -0.38 3.21
N PHE A 111 -12.14 -1.36 2.72
CA PHE A 111 -13.34 -1.83 3.41
C PHE A 111 -13.03 -2.47 4.77
N LEU A 112 -11.98 -3.29 4.87
CA LEU A 112 -11.51 -3.88 6.13
C LEU A 112 -11.03 -2.81 7.13
N VAL A 113 -10.32 -1.79 6.64
CA VAL A 113 -9.90 -0.63 7.44
C VAL A 113 -11.11 0.11 8.00
N ILE A 114 -12.16 0.35 7.20
CA ILE A 114 -13.40 0.99 7.65
C ILE A 114 -14.08 0.13 8.72
N ALA A 115 -14.21 -1.17 8.50
CA ALA A 115 -14.81 -2.08 9.48
C ALA A 115 -14.06 -2.04 10.82
N LYS A 116 -12.73 -2.13 10.79
CA LYS A 116 -11.88 -2.06 12.00
C LYS A 116 -11.98 -0.70 12.70
N ALA A 117 -12.09 0.40 11.94
CA ALA A 117 -12.29 1.73 12.51
C ALA A 117 -13.67 1.87 13.19
N PHE A 118 -14.73 1.29 12.61
CA PHE A 118 -16.05 1.24 13.21
C PHE A 118 -16.06 0.44 14.51
N ASP A 119 -15.34 -0.70 14.55
CA ASP A 119 -15.19 -1.49 15.77
C ASP A 119 -14.52 -0.68 16.89
N TYR A 120 -13.46 0.08 16.58
CA TYR A 120 -12.81 0.96 17.57
C TYR A 120 -13.69 2.10 18.09
N LEU A 121 -14.66 2.57 17.29
CA LEU A 121 -15.64 3.59 17.70
C LEU A 121 -16.90 2.98 18.31
N THR A 122 -17.00 1.65 18.41
CA THR A 122 -18.22 0.94 18.79
C THR A 122 -19.43 1.34 17.94
N PHE A 123 -19.20 1.68 16.67
CA PHE A 123 -20.26 2.00 15.72
C PHE A 123 -20.87 0.72 15.13
N ASN A 124 -22.15 0.79 14.81
CA ASN A 124 -22.80 -0.32 14.11
C ASN A 124 -22.27 -0.40 12.67
N ARG A 125 -21.74 -1.57 12.26
CA ARG A 125 -21.22 -1.81 10.91
C ARG A 125 -22.25 -1.60 9.80
N ASN A 126 -23.55 -1.64 10.11
CA ASN A 126 -24.62 -1.25 9.18
C ASN A 126 -24.52 0.23 8.73
N GLY A 127 -23.82 1.08 9.49
CA GLY A 127 -23.50 2.44 9.06
C GLY A 127 -22.45 2.51 7.93
N ILE A 128 -21.84 1.40 7.55
CA ILE A 128 -20.96 1.31 6.39
C ILE A 128 -21.82 0.97 5.17
N ILE A 129 -21.92 1.90 4.23
CA ILE A 129 -22.64 1.75 2.96
C ILE A 129 -21.64 1.32 1.90
N ALA A 130 -21.57 0.02 1.64
CA ALA A 130 -20.74 -0.56 0.61
C ALA A 130 -21.51 -0.62 -0.73
N VAL A 131 -20.96 0.04 -1.75
CA VAL A 131 -21.59 0.21 -3.05
C VAL A 131 -20.84 -0.60 -4.11
N THR A 132 -21.50 -1.52 -4.80
CA THR A 132 -20.97 -2.13 -6.03
C THR A 132 -21.53 -1.40 -7.25
N MET A 133 -20.68 -1.12 -8.23
CA MET A 133 -21.05 -0.37 -9.44
C MET A 133 -20.73 -1.17 -10.71
N PRO A 134 -21.52 -2.20 -11.04
CA PRO A 134 -21.25 -3.03 -12.22
C PRO A 134 -21.40 -2.22 -13.52
N GLY A 135 -20.44 -2.44 -14.42
CA GLY A 135 -20.38 -1.85 -15.77
C GLY A 135 -19.82 -2.85 -16.79
N PHE A 136 -19.39 -2.38 -17.96
CA PHE A 136 -18.98 -3.23 -19.08
C PHE A 136 -17.79 -4.17 -18.82
N GLY A 137 -16.91 -3.84 -17.88
CA GLY A 137 -15.73 -4.63 -17.54
C GLY A 137 -15.87 -5.44 -16.25
N THR A 138 -17.05 -5.49 -15.63
CA THR A 138 -17.25 -6.22 -14.37
C THR A 138 -17.32 -7.71 -14.63
N THR A 139 -16.52 -8.50 -13.91
CA THR A 139 -16.59 -9.97 -13.96
C THR A 139 -17.38 -10.52 -12.78
N ASP A 140 -18.12 -11.61 -13.01
CA ASP A 140 -18.96 -12.26 -12.00
C ASP A 140 -18.16 -12.61 -10.75
N ARG A 141 -16.96 -13.18 -10.91
CA ARG A 141 -16.08 -13.56 -9.80
C ARG A 141 -15.72 -12.40 -8.88
N THR A 142 -15.32 -11.25 -9.42
CA THR A 142 -14.94 -10.08 -8.61
C THR A 142 -16.14 -9.46 -7.90
N TYR A 143 -17.29 -9.48 -8.56
CA TYR A 143 -18.54 -8.99 -7.99
C TYR A 143 -19.02 -9.89 -6.84
N GLU A 144 -19.06 -11.21 -7.03
CA GLU A 144 -19.48 -12.17 -6.01
C GLU A 144 -18.60 -12.11 -4.76
N ASN A 145 -17.28 -11.99 -4.94
CA ASN A 145 -16.34 -11.82 -3.83
C ASN A 145 -16.65 -10.56 -3.02
N ALA A 146 -16.90 -9.43 -3.69
CA ALA A 146 -17.24 -8.17 -3.03
C ALA A 146 -18.56 -8.30 -2.25
N VAL A 147 -19.61 -8.84 -2.88
CA VAL A 147 -20.92 -9.00 -2.25
C VAL A 147 -20.85 -9.94 -1.04
N ARG A 148 -20.12 -11.04 -1.15
CA ARG A 148 -19.93 -11.97 -0.03
C ARG A 148 -19.22 -11.28 1.13
N LEU A 149 -18.12 -10.59 0.86
CA LEU A 149 -17.36 -9.87 1.90
C LEU A 149 -18.22 -8.83 2.64
N ILE A 150 -19.03 -8.05 1.92
CA ILE A 150 -19.94 -7.05 2.50
C ILE A 150 -20.92 -7.70 3.49
N LYS A 151 -21.52 -8.83 3.07
CA LYS A 151 -22.50 -9.57 3.89
C LYS A 151 -21.85 -10.15 5.15
N GLU A 152 -20.67 -10.77 5.02
CA GLU A 152 -19.93 -11.35 6.15
C GLU A 152 -19.51 -10.29 7.18
N ILE A 153 -19.14 -9.08 6.71
CA ILE A 153 -18.78 -7.98 7.60
C ILE A 153 -19.99 -7.35 8.30
N GLY A 154 -21.19 -7.51 7.73
CA GLY A 154 -22.43 -6.92 8.25
C GLY A 154 -22.64 -5.46 7.87
N ALA A 155 -22.09 -5.04 6.73
CA ALA A 155 -22.27 -3.69 6.20
C ALA A 155 -23.56 -3.58 5.35
N SER A 156 -24.06 -2.36 5.21
CA SER A 156 -25.15 -2.04 4.28
C SER A 156 -24.69 -2.22 2.83
N PHE A 157 -25.40 -3.05 2.06
CA PHE A 157 -25.09 -3.30 0.65
C PHE A 157 -25.98 -2.47 -0.28
N ARG A 158 -25.38 -1.83 -1.28
CA ARG A 158 -26.09 -1.17 -2.38
C ARG A 158 -25.46 -1.53 -3.71
N GLU A 159 -26.27 -1.91 -4.68
CA GLU A 159 -25.82 -2.06 -6.06
C GLU A 159 -26.33 -0.88 -6.91
N VAL A 160 -25.45 -0.34 -7.75
CA VAL A 160 -25.78 0.73 -8.70
C VAL A 160 -25.18 0.39 -10.06
N ASN A 161 -25.96 -0.24 -10.94
CA ASN A 161 -25.49 -0.52 -12.30
C ASN A 161 -25.30 0.78 -13.09
N ILE A 162 -24.06 1.05 -13.52
CA ILE A 162 -23.69 2.29 -14.20
C ILE A 162 -23.77 2.19 -15.73
N SER A 163 -24.11 1.02 -16.29
CA SER A 163 -24.05 0.77 -17.74
C SER A 163 -24.92 1.73 -18.55
N LYS A 164 -26.11 2.10 -18.05
CA LYS A 164 -27.00 3.06 -18.72
C LYS A 164 -26.40 4.48 -18.71
N ALA A 165 -25.85 4.91 -17.57
CA ALA A 165 -25.22 6.22 -17.44
C ALA A 165 -23.99 6.34 -18.36
N VAL A 166 -23.17 5.30 -18.43
CA VAL A 166 -22.00 5.26 -19.33
C VAL A 166 -22.42 5.29 -20.80
N LYS A 167 -23.48 4.56 -21.21
CA LYS A 167 -24.02 4.65 -22.59
C LYS A 167 -24.49 6.05 -22.94
N GLN A 168 -25.20 6.71 -22.02
CA GLN A 168 -25.66 8.08 -22.23
C GLN A 168 -24.46 9.02 -22.42
N HIS A 169 -23.44 8.92 -21.55
CA HIS A 169 -22.23 9.71 -21.70
C HIS A 169 -21.51 9.47 -23.03
N PHE A 170 -21.45 8.24 -23.54
CA PHE A 170 -20.88 7.97 -24.86
C PHE A 170 -21.66 8.65 -25.99
N ALA A 171 -23.00 8.63 -25.93
CA ALA A 171 -23.84 9.33 -26.89
C ALA A 171 -23.62 10.85 -26.86
N ASP A 172 -23.49 11.43 -25.66
CA ASP A 172 -23.32 12.87 -25.46
C ASP A 172 -21.98 13.38 -26.01
N ILE A 173 -20.90 12.58 -25.91
CA ILE A 173 -19.56 12.95 -26.41
C ILE A 173 -19.31 12.55 -27.87
N GLN A 174 -20.38 12.25 -28.62
CA GLN A 174 -20.34 11.87 -30.05
C GLN A 174 -19.54 10.58 -30.35
N GLY A 175 -19.38 9.69 -29.37
CA GLY A 175 -18.79 8.37 -29.57
C GLY A 175 -19.85 7.36 -30.03
N VAL A 176 -19.79 6.93 -31.29
CA VAL A 176 -20.63 5.82 -31.79
C VAL A 176 -20.28 4.55 -31.02
N CYS A 177 -21.16 4.14 -30.11
CA CYS A 177 -21.03 2.91 -29.34
C CYS A 177 -21.79 1.76 -30.02
N GLU A 178 -21.50 1.47 -31.30
CA GLU A 178 -22.00 0.27 -31.98
C GLU A 178 -21.05 -0.93 -31.92
N THR A 179 -19.84 -0.80 -31.37
CA THR A 179 -18.79 -1.85 -31.46
C THR A 179 -18.11 -2.23 -30.15
N LEU A 180 -18.76 -2.11 -29.00
CA LEU A 180 -18.25 -2.67 -27.73
C LEU A 180 -18.84 -4.05 -27.38
N SER A 181 -19.55 -4.70 -28.30
CA SER A 181 -19.94 -6.11 -28.16
C SER A 181 -18.82 -7.10 -28.50
N GLY A 182 -17.65 -6.65 -28.96
CA GLY A 182 -16.57 -7.57 -29.35
C GLY A 182 -15.12 -7.06 -29.37
N ALA A 183 -14.86 -5.76 -29.15
CA ALA A 183 -13.51 -5.21 -29.35
C ALA A 183 -13.09 -4.22 -28.27
N LEU A 184 -12.98 -4.69 -27.02
CA LEU A 184 -12.09 -4.14 -25.99
C LEU A 184 -12.07 -5.10 -24.79
N ILE A 185 -11.86 -6.39 -25.11
CA ILE A 185 -11.19 -7.27 -24.16
C ILE A 185 -9.77 -6.71 -24.09
N TRP A 186 -9.45 -6.07 -22.98
CA TRP A 186 -8.08 -5.82 -22.56
C TRP A 186 -7.32 -7.13 -22.73
N GLN A 187 -6.52 -7.23 -23.81
CA GLN A 187 -5.56 -8.31 -23.96
C GLN A 187 -4.61 -8.21 -22.77
N LYS A 188 -4.68 -9.23 -21.92
CA LYS A 188 -3.54 -9.63 -21.09
C LYS A 188 -2.54 -10.36 -21.97
#